data_AF-A0A2T6AWF6-F1
#
_entry.id   AF-A0A2T6AWF6-F1
#
_cell.length_a   1.000
_cell.length_b   1.000
_cell.length_c   1.000
_cell.angle_alpha   90.00
_cell.angle_beta   90.00
_cell.angle_gamma   90.00
#
_symmetry.space_group_name_H-M   'P 1'
#
loop_
_entity.id
_entity.type
_entity.pdbx_description
1 polymer ?
#
loop_
_entity_poly.entity_id
_entity_poly.type
_entity_poly.pdbx_seq_one_letter_code
_entity_poly.pdbx_strand_id
1 'polypeptide(L)' 'MRVKVRDEGEIVVPDDELKRLRKLLKEARQLEAFDLDRGTLPELVALALNRGIGKLEDELTRMKLAKKLEGMEDPDS' A
#
# COMPACT_ATOMS: atom_id res chain seq x y z
N MET A 1 8.37 2.86 -15.71
CA MET A 1 7.52 1.82 -16.36
C MET A 1 6.13 2.36 -16.73
N ARG A 2 5.47 1.84 -17.78
CA ARG A 2 4.05 2.13 -18.06
C ARG A 2 3.14 1.15 -17.32
N VAL A 3 2.13 1.66 -16.63
CA VAL A 3 1.13 0.87 -15.91
C VAL A 3 -0.24 1.20 -16.47
N LYS A 4 -0.99 0.19 -16.91
CA LYS A 4 -2.37 0.38 -17.38
C LYS A 4 -3.31 0.35 -16.19
N VAL A 5 -3.89 1.50 -15.89
CA VAL A 5 -4.85 1.70 -14.80
C VAL A 5 -6.25 1.76 -15.41
N ARG A 6 -7.21 1.08 -14.75
CA ARG A 6 -8.62 1.13 -15.17
C ARG A 6 -9.12 2.56 -14.98
N ASP A 7 -9.89 3.07 -15.94
CA ASP A 7 -10.49 4.41 -15.95
C ASP A 7 -9.51 5.60 -16.09
N GLU A 8 -8.22 5.43 -15.79
CA GLU A 8 -7.19 6.49 -15.98
C GLU A 8 -6.32 6.29 -17.23
N GLY A 9 -6.28 5.07 -17.79
CA GLY A 9 -5.49 4.76 -18.98
C GLY A 9 -4.06 4.34 -18.67
N GLU A 10 -3.13 4.64 -19.58
CA GLU A 10 -1.73 4.22 -19.44
C GLU A 10 -0.91 5.31 -18.74
N ILE A 11 -0.34 4.98 -17.58
CA ILE A 11 0.35 5.93 -16.70
C ILE A 11 1.83 5.61 -16.66
N VAL A 12 2.66 6.63 -16.85
CA VAL A 12 4.11 6.49 -16.72
C VAL A 12 4.48 6.70 -15.26
N VAL A 13 4.89 5.62 -14.59
CA VAL A 13 5.37 5.66 -13.21
C VAL A 13 6.90 5.63 -13.24
N PRO A 14 7.60 6.61 -12.63
CA PRO A 14 9.04 6.58 -12.44
C PRO A 14 9.48 5.30 -11.73
N ASP A 15 10.66 4.77 -12.05
CA ASP A 15 11.06 3.46 -11.52
C ASP A 15 11.25 3.47 -10.00
N ASP A 16 11.63 4.61 -9.41
CA ASP A 16 11.75 4.73 -7.95
C ASP A 16 10.39 4.76 -7.24
N GLU A 17 9.39 5.42 -7.82
CA GLU A 17 8.01 5.35 -7.33
C GLU A 17 7.43 3.95 -7.52
N LEU A 18 7.72 3.29 -8.63
CA LEU A 18 7.28 1.92 -8.87
C LEU A 18 7.84 0.95 -7.82
N LYS A 19 9.10 1.10 -7.43
CA LYS A 19 9.70 0.30 -6.34
C LYS A 19 8.97 0.55 -5.02
N ARG A 20 8.66 1.80 -4.69
CA ARG A 20 7.91 2.17 -3.49
C ARG A 20 6.50 1.57 -3.50
N LEU A 21 5.77 1.69 -4.62
CA LEU A 21 4.43 1.10 -4.78
C LEU A 21 4.46 -0.42 -4.65
N ARG A 22 5.43 -1.11 -5.27
CA ARG A 22 5.56 -2.57 -5.12
C ARG A 22 5.83 -2.99 -3.69
N LYS A 23 6.69 -2.25 -2.99
CA LYS A 23 6.98 -2.49 -1.57
C LYS A 23 5.72 -2.28 -0.72
N LEU A 24 5.03 -1.17 -0.93
CA LEU A 24 3.79 -0.85 -0.24
C LEU A 24 2.72 -1.92 -0.47
N LEU A 25 2.53 -2.39 -1.72
CA LEU A 25 1.57 -3.45 -2.04
C LEU A 25 1.88 -4.74 -1.28
N LYS A 26 3.15 -5.15 -1.25
CA LYS A 26 3.57 -6.37 -0.56
C LYS A 26 3.31 -6.28 0.95
N GLU A 27 3.66 -5.15 1.54
CA GLU A 27 3.50 -4.92 2.98
C GLU A 27 2.03 -4.75 3.37
N ALA A 28 1.23 -4.08 2.53
CA ALA A 28 -0.21 -3.95 2.76
C ALA A 28 -0.92 -5.30 2.77
N ARG A 29 -0.59 -6.21 1.83
CA ARG A 29 -1.11 -7.59 1.83
C ARG A 29 -0.74 -8.38 3.09
N GLN A 30 0.50 -8.24 3.58
CA GLN A 30 0.91 -8.92 4.81
C GLN A 30 0.17 -8.44 6.07
N LEU A 31 -0.36 -7.21 6.01
CA LEU A 31 -1.09 -6.59 7.10
C LEU A 31 -2.60 -6.62 6.89
N GLU A 32 -3.07 -7.18 5.78
CA GLU A 32 -4.48 -7.11 5.34
C GLU A 32 -5.00 -5.65 5.30
N ALA A 33 -4.11 -4.72 4.97
CA ALA A 33 -4.34 -3.29 4.99
C ALA A 33 -4.98 -2.78 3.68
N PHE A 34 -5.79 -1.73 3.81
CA PHE A 34 -6.39 -0.96 2.70
C PHE A 34 -7.29 -1.72 1.73
N ASP A 35 -7.97 -2.81 2.09
CA ASP A 35 -8.71 -3.64 1.10
C ASP A 35 -7.83 -4.02 -0.14
N LEU A 36 -6.51 -3.85 -0.05
CA LEU A 36 -5.52 -4.11 -1.10
C LEU A 36 -5.02 -5.54 -1.04
N ASP A 37 -5.56 -6.32 -0.10
CA ASP A 37 -5.30 -7.74 0.04
C ASP A 37 -5.64 -8.50 -1.26
N ARG A 38 -6.58 -7.95 -2.03
CA ARG A 38 -6.96 -8.40 -3.38
C ARG A 38 -6.50 -7.46 -4.50
N GLY A 39 -5.94 -6.31 -4.14
CA GLY A 39 -5.56 -5.24 -5.06
C GLY A 39 -4.33 -5.59 -5.91
N THR A 40 -4.34 -5.16 -7.16
CA THR A 40 -3.24 -5.28 -8.12
C THR A 40 -2.38 -4.01 -8.11
N LEU A 41 -1.16 -4.08 -8.67
CA LEU A 41 -0.29 -2.90 -8.78
C LEU A 41 -0.97 -1.72 -9.51
N PRO A 42 -1.75 -1.90 -10.59
CA PRO A 42 -2.55 -0.83 -11.19
C PRO A 42 -3.53 -0.14 -10.24
N GLU A 43 -4.23 -0.89 -9.39
CA GLU A 43 -5.19 -0.32 -8.44
C GLU A 43 -4.47 0.48 -7.35
N LEU A 44 -3.32 -0.02 -6.88
CA LEU A 44 -2.50 0.76 -5.96
C LEU A 44 -1.95 2.03 -6.62
N VAL A 45 -1.58 1.99 -7.90
CA VAL A 45 -1.16 3.17 -8.66
C VAL A 45 -2.32 4.17 -8.77
N ALA A 46 -3.54 3.73 -9.07
CA ALA A 46 -4.74 4.57 -9.07
C ALA A 46 -4.97 5.24 -7.70
N LEU A 47 -4.83 4.45 -6.63
CA LEU A 47 -4.99 4.93 -5.26
C LEU A 47 -3.93 5.97 -4.91
N ALA A 48 -2.68 5.74 -5.32
CA ALA A 48 -1.56 6.65 -5.09
C ALA A 48 -1.68 7.94 -5.89
N LEU A 49 -2.30 7.92 -7.07
CA LEU A 49 -2.60 9.13 -7.84
C LEU A 49 -3.68 9.98 -7.18
N ASN A 50 -4.72 9.33 -6.66
CA ASN A 50 -5.83 10.03 -6.00
C ASN A 50 -5.47 10.56 -4.59
N ARG A 51 -4.70 9.79 -3.81
CA ARG A 51 -4.40 10.11 -2.40
C ARG A 51 -2.98 10.59 -2.14
N GLY A 52 -2.04 10.28 -3.04
CA GLY A 52 -0.61 10.47 -2.85
C GLY A 52 0.05 9.26 -2.19
N ILE A 53 1.16 8.78 -2.76
CA ILE A 53 1.91 7.62 -2.26
C ILE A 53 2.38 7.78 -0.80
N GLY A 54 2.81 8.99 -0.41
CA GLY A 54 3.28 9.26 0.96
C GLY A 54 2.19 9.07 2.01
N LYS A 55 0.94 9.47 1.72
CA LYS A 55 -0.16 9.25 2.66
C LYS A 55 -0.44 7.76 2.87
N LEU A 56 -0.32 6.96 1.81
CA LEU A 56 -0.48 5.51 1.89
C LEU A 56 0.64 4.87 2.72
N GLU A 57 1.88 5.35 2.57
CA GLU A 57 3.01 4.90 3.40
C GLU A 57 2.82 5.26 4.89
N ASP A 58 2.34 6.48 5.17
CA ASP A 58 2.06 6.92 6.54
C ASP A 58 0.94 6.08 7.18
N GLU A 59 -0.12 5.81 6.43
CA GLU A 59 -1.24 5.00 6.90
C GLU A 59 -0.79 3.56 7.18
N LEU A 60 0.06 2.99 6.31
CA LEU A 60 0.61 1.65 6.49
C LEU A 60 1.49 1.60 7.75
N THR A 61 2.25 2.65 7.98
CA THR A 61 3.09 2.79 9.17
C THR A 61 2.25 2.86 10.44
N ARG A 62 1.15 3.61 10.43
CA ARG A 62 0.19 3.66 11.56
C ARG A 62 -0.41 2.30 11.85
N MET A 63 -0.83 1.56 10.83
CA MET A 63 -1.38 0.20 10.99
C MET A 63 -0.36 -0.78 11.56
N LYS A 64 0.91 -0.73 11.10
CA LYS A 64 1.98 -1.53 11.68
C LYS A 64 2.21 -1.24 13.16
N LEU A 65 2.18 0.04 13.53
CA LEU A 65 2.33 0.45 14.93
C LEU A 65 1.16 -0.04 15.77
N ALA A 66 -0.08 0.11 15.29
CA ALA A 66 -1.28 -0.39 15.96
C ALA A 66 -1.21 -1.91 16.18
N LYS A 67 -0.94 -2.70 15.13
CA LYS A 67 -0.84 -4.17 15.22
C LYS A 67 0.29 -4.64 16.14
N LYS A 68 1.39 -3.88 16.21
CA LYS A 68 2.49 -4.15 17.14
C LYS A 68 2.10 -3.87 18.60
N LEU A 69 1.30 -2.83 18.84
CA LEU A 69 0.77 -2.50 20.16
C LEU A 69 -0.27 -3.54 20.61
N GLU A 70 -1.20 -3.93 19.74
CA GLU A 70 -2.16 -5.00 20.02
C GLU A 70 -1.46 -6.34 20.30
N GLY A 71 -0.43 -6.69 19.51
CA GLY A 71 0.39 -7.89 19.76
C GLY A 71 1.29 -7.81 21.00
N MET A 72 1.39 -6.66 21.66
CA MET A 72 2.04 -6.49 22.97
C MET A 72 1.05 -6.58 24.14
N GLU A 73 -0.27 -6.58 23.88
CA GLU A 73 -1.31 -6.70 24.91
C GLU A 73 -1.67 -8.15 25.29
N ASP A 74 -1.00 -9.16 24.71
CA ASP A 74 -1.05 -10.56 25.20
C ASP A 74 0.27 -10.99 25.90
N PRO A 75 0.50 -10.60 27.17
CA PRO A 75 1.49 -11.27 28.02
C PRO A 75 0.92 -12.34 28.96
N ASP A 76 -0.38 -12.67 28.93
CA ASP A 76 -1.00 -13.62 29.89
C ASP A 76 -2.02 -14.59 29.24
N SER A 77 -1.54 -15.60 28.52
CA SER A 77 -2.28 -16.86 28.28
C SER A 77 -1.38 -18.08 28.43
#